data_AF-R7HNW3-F1
#
_entry.id   AF-R7HNW3-F1
#
_cell.length_a   1.000
_cell.length_b   1.000
_cell.length_c   1.000
_cell.angle_alpha   90.00
_cell.angle_beta   90.00
_cell.angle_gamma   90.00
#
_symmetry.space_group_name_H-M   'P 1'
#
loop_
_entity.id
_entity.type
_entity.pdbx_description
1 polymer ?
#
loop_
_entity_poly.entity_id
_entity_poly.type
_entity_poly.pdbx_seq_one_letter_code
_entity_poly.pdbx_strand_id
1 'polypeptide(L)' 'MTETDNIRREHRSIYLNDINAVLPEGKRNYFSFVTYEDYTDLHISQIFADNRSDAWKQVLAIAADSLDDVYTISIQECED' A
#
# COMPACT_ATOMS: atom_id res chain seq x y z
N MET A 1 -29.35 -13.98 17.16
CA MET A 1 -29.02 -12.56 16.97
C MET A 1 -27.67 -12.57 16.28
N THR A 2 -27.63 -12.47 14.95
CA THR A 2 -26.37 -12.37 14.21
C THR A 2 -25.91 -10.94 14.35
N GLU A 3 -25.10 -10.66 15.37
CA GLU A 3 -24.25 -9.48 15.40
C GLU A 3 -23.30 -9.60 14.21
N THR A 4 -23.77 -9.13 13.06
CA THR A 4 -22.86 -8.72 12.00
C THR A 4 -22.18 -7.48 12.55
N ASP A 5 -21.10 -7.71 13.29
CA ASP A 5 -20.12 -6.71 13.68
C ASP A 5 -19.68 -6.00 12.40
N ASN A 6 -20.41 -4.94 12.03
CA ASN A 6 -19.98 -3.95 11.07
C ASN A 6 -18.91 -3.12 11.78
N ILE A 7 -17.79 -3.76 12.15
CA ILE A 7 -16.55 -3.07 12.49
C ILE A 7 -16.22 -2.28 11.23
N ARG A 8 -16.38 -0.97 11.35
CA ARG A 8 -16.13 0.00 10.30
C ARG A 8 -14.63 -0.11 10.00
N ARG A 9 -14.25 -0.86 8.97
CA ARG A 9 -12.84 -1.00 8.55
C ARG A 9 -12.32 0.39 8.25
N GLU A 10 -11.34 0.84 9.03
CA GLU A 10 -10.67 2.09 8.75
C GLU A 10 -9.74 1.87 7.55
N HIS A 11 -10.06 2.57 6.46
CA HIS A 11 -9.27 2.55 5.24
C HIS A 11 -8.48 3.84 5.16
N ARG A 12 -7.16 3.73 5.12
CA ARG A 12 -6.25 4.85 4.91
C ARG A 12 -5.60 4.73 3.53
N SER A 13 -5.50 5.86 2.83
CA SER A 13 -4.79 5.93 1.55
C SER A 13 -3.65 6.94 1.64
N ILE A 14 -2.50 6.58 1.07
CA ILE A 14 -1.34 7.45 0.93
C ILE A 14 -0.92 7.46 -0.53
N TYR A 15 -0.63 8.65 -1.05
CA TYR A 15 -0.01 8.86 -2.35
C TYR A 15 1.43 9.31 -2.12
N LEU A 16 2.40 8.57 -2.64
CA LEU A 16 3.82 8.93 -2.47
C LEU A 16 4.26 10.07 -3.37
N ASN A 17 3.46 10.37 -4.38
CA ASN A 17 3.67 11.46 -5.32
C ASN A 17 2.37 12.28 -5.46
N ASP A 18 2.44 13.40 -6.18
CA ASP A 18 1.24 14.14 -6.56
C ASP A 18 0.37 13.28 -7.49
N ILE A 19 -0.95 13.41 -7.41
CA ILE A 19 -1.87 12.68 -8.30
C ILE A 19 -1.60 12.95 -9.79
N ASN A 20 -1.02 14.11 -10.12
CA ASN A 20 -0.62 14.51 -11.47
C ASN A 20 0.86 14.22 -11.77
N ALA A 21 1.57 13.52 -10.88
CA ALA A 21 2.96 13.19 -11.09
C ALA A 21 3.13 12.28 -12.31
N VAL A 22 4.04 12.67 -13.18
CA VAL A 22 4.42 11.91 -14.36
C VAL A 22 5.36 10.78 -13.94
N LEU A 23 5.09 9.56 -14.39
CA LEU A 23 5.98 8.42 -14.19
C LEU A 23 7.37 8.76 -14.78
N PRO A 24 8.45 8.77 -13.97
CA PRO A 24 9.78 9.06 -14.48
C PRO A 24 10.25 7.99 -15.48
N GLU A 25 11.00 8.41 -16.50
CA GLU A 25 11.53 7.49 -17.52
C GLU A 25 12.35 6.35 -16.88
N GLY A 26 12.09 5.12 -17.32
CA GLY A 26 12.76 3.92 -16.81
C GLY A 26 12.25 3.42 -15.44
N LYS A 27 11.34 4.14 -14.78
CA LYS A 27 10.64 3.65 -13.59
C LYS A 27 9.36 2.91 -13.96
N ARG A 28 8.87 2.13 -13.02
CA ARG A 28 7.59 1.43 -13.06
C ARG A 28 6.71 1.96 -11.93
N ASN A 29 5.40 2.01 -12.16
CA ASN A 29 4.44 2.41 -11.16
C ASN A 29 3.89 1.19 -10.43
N TYR A 30 3.84 1.25 -9.11
CA TYR A 30 3.24 0.22 -8.26
C TYR A 30 2.20 0.83 -7.32
N PHE A 31 1.29 -0.03 -6.87
CA PHE A 31 0.46 0.22 -5.70
C PHE A 31 0.54 -0.99 -4.75
N SER A 32 0.24 -0.74 -3.49
CA SER A 32 0.30 -1.74 -2.44
C SER A 32 -0.94 -1.66 -1.55
N PHE A 33 -1.42 -2.82 -1.13
CA PHE A 33 -2.40 -2.96 -0.07
C PHE A 33 -1.73 -3.65 1.12
N VAL A 34 -1.73 -2.98 2.25
CA VAL A 34 -1.27 -3.50 3.54
C VAL A 34 -2.50 -3.69 4.41
N THR A 35 -2.71 -4.90 4.91
CA THR A 35 -3.78 -5.21 5.87
C THR A 35 -3.13 -5.54 7.20
N TYR A 36 -3.62 -4.91 8.26
CA TYR A 36 -3.14 -5.12 9.62
C TYR A 36 -4.01 -6.17 10.35
N GLU A 37 -3.54 -6.68 11.49
CA GLU A 37 -4.24 -7.69 12.30
C GLU A 37 -5.60 -7.21 12.81
N ASP A 38 -5.77 -5.91 13.01
CA ASP A 38 -7.03 -5.27 13.41
C ASP A 38 -8.02 -5.07 12.24
N TYR A 39 -7.70 -5.60 11.05
CA TYR A 39 -8.44 -5.45 9.80
C TYR A 39 -8.55 -4.01 9.29
N THR A 40 -7.69 -3.11 9.76
CA THR A 40 -7.46 -1.83 9.08
C THR A 40 -6.62 -2.05 7.83
N ASP A 41 -6.84 -1.22 6.82
CA ASP A 41 -6.16 -1.33 5.54
C ASP A 41 -5.46 -0.01 5.18
N LEU A 42 -4.21 -0.13 4.71
CA LEU A 42 -3.43 0.96 4.16
C LEU A 42 -3.18 0.73 2.66
N HIS A 43 -3.69 1.66 1.86
CA HIS A 43 -3.50 1.68 0.41
C HIS A 43 -2.37 2.67 0.09
N ILE A 44 -1.33 2.20 -0.58
CA ILE A 44 -0.18 3.03 -0.97
C ILE A 44 -0.15 3.08 -2.49
N SER A 45 -0.25 4.27 -3.06
CA SER A 45 -0.33 4.50 -4.50
C SER A 45 0.84 5.35 -5.00
N GLN A 46 1.07 5.28 -6.31
CA GLN A 46 2.12 6.02 -7.02
C GLN A 46 3.53 5.70 -6.51
N ILE A 47 3.80 4.41 -6.32
CA ILE A 47 5.11 3.93 -5.89
C ILE A 47 5.97 3.80 -7.15
N PHE A 48 6.77 4.82 -7.45
CA PHE A 48 7.69 4.78 -8.58
C PHE A 48 9.00 4.08 -8.19
N ALA A 49 9.33 2.99 -8.87
CA ALA A 49 10.51 2.17 -8.56
C ALA A 49 11.11 1.52 -9.81
N ASP A 50 12.38 1.14 -9.75
CA ASP A 50 13.07 0.45 -10.86
C ASP A 50 12.53 -0.97 -11.09
N ASN A 51 12.08 -1.61 -10.01
CA ASN A 51 11.56 -2.96 -10.00
C ASN A 51 10.70 -3.20 -8.75
N ARG A 52 10.03 -4.36 -8.71
CA ARG A 52 9.15 -4.75 -7.60
C ARG A 52 9.86 -4.84 -6.24
N SER A 53 11.15 -5.22 -6.21
CA SER A 53 11.92 -5.32 -4.97
C SER A 53 12.17 -3.94 -4.36
N ASP A 54 12.47 -2.94 -5.19
CA ASP A 54 12.65 -1.57 -4.72
C ASP A 54 11.33 -0.92 -4.30
N ALA A 55 10.22 -1.23 -4.99
CA ALA A 55 8.89 -0.84 -4.54
C ALA A 55 8.52 -1.47 -3.18
N TRP A 56 8.88 -2.73 -2.97
CA TRP A 56 8.67 -3.43 -1.70
C TRP A 56 9.41 -2.76 -0.53
N LYS A 57 10.66 -2.33 -0.74
CA LYS A 57 11.42 -1.59 0.29
C LYS A 57 10.71 -0.30 0.69
N GLN A 58 10.11 0.43 -0.25
CA GLN A 58 9.35 1.64 0.05
C GLN A 58 8.10 1.33 0.86
N VAL A 59 7.35 0.28 0.50
CA VAL A 59 6.17 -0.18 1.26
C VAL A 59 6.54 -0.55 2.69
N LEU A 60 7.60 -1.36 2.87
CA LEU A 60 8.06 -1.76 4.20
C LEU A 60 8.54 -0.57 5.03
N ALA A 61 9.17 0.44 4.42
CA ALA A 61 9.59 1.64 5.14
C ALA A 61 8.39 2.45 5.65
N ILE A 62 7.27 2.44 4.93
CA ILE A 62 6.02 3.11 5.34
C ILE A 62 5.31 2.30 6.44
N ALA A 63 5.32 0.97 6.32
CA ALA A 63 4.72 0.07 7.29
C ALA A 63 5.62 -0.19 8.53
N ALA A 64 6.84 0.36 8.56
CA ALA A 64 7.91 0.00 9.50
C ALA A 64 7.49 0.08 10.97
N ASP A 65 6.76 1.15 11.34
CA ASP A 65 6.34 1.40 12.71
C ASP A 65 5.25 0.42 13.21
N SER A 66 4.66 -0.37 12.31
CA SER A 66 3.56 -1.30 12.60
C SER A 66 3.79 -2.66 11.94
N LEU A 67 5.05 -3.02 11.65
CA LEU A 67 5.38 -4.28 10.95
C LEU A 67 4.92 -5.52 11.72
N ASP A 68 4.97 -5.48 13.05
CA ASP A 68 4.51 -6.57 13.90
C ASP A 68 2.99 -6.80 13.79
N ASP A 69 2.24 -5.75 13.42
CA ASP A 69 0.78 -5.79 13.24
C ASP A 69 0.39 -6.06 11.79
N VAL A 70 1.34 -6.23 10.86
CA VAL A 70 1.03 -6.48 9.44
C VAL A 70 0.62 -7.93 9.25
N TYR A 71 -0.63 -8.14 8.85
CA TYR A 71 -1.14 -9.45 8.49
C TYR A 71 -0.77 -9.83 7.05
N THR A 72 -0.99 -8.94 6.08
CA THR A 72 -0.64 -9.17 4.67
C THR A 72 -0.19 -7.91 3.97
N ILE A 73 0.77 -8.07 3.05
CA ILE A 73 1.14 -7.04 2.07
C ILE A 73 0.99 -7.63 0.68
N SER A 74 0.27 -6.93 -0.19
CA SER A 74 0.24 -7.21 -1.62
C SER A 74 0.77 -6.02 -2.39
N ILE A 75 1.61 -6.28 -3.39
CA ILE A 75 2.16 -5.25 -4.28
C ILE A 75 1.88 -5.63 -5.73
N GLN A 76 1.41 -4.66 -6.50
CA GLN A 76 1.03 -4.87 -7.90
C GLN A 76 1.61 -3.74 -8.76
N GLU A 77 2.08 -4.12 -9.94
CA GLU A 77 2.53 -3.17 -10.95
C GLU A 77 1.30 -2.64 -11.66
N CYS A 78 1.21 -1.33 -11.83
CA CYS A 78 0.18 -0.74 -12.67
C CYS A 78 0.75 -0.64 -14.08
N GLU A 79 0.21 -1.44 -14.98
CA GLU A 79 0.41 -1.23 -16.42
C GLU A 79 -0.48 -0.04 -16.82
N ASP A 80 0.09 0.94 -17.53
CA ASP A 80 -0.58 2.17 -17.99
C ASP A 80 -1.93 1.90 -18.69
#